data_AF-A0A3M2A385-F1
#
_entry.id   AF-A0A3M2A385-F1
#
_cell.length_a   1.000
_cell.length_b   1.000
_cell.length_c   1.000
_cell.angle_alpha   90.00
_cell.angle_beta   90.00
_cell.angle_gamma   90.00
#
_symmetry.space_group_name_H-M   'P 1'
#
loop_
_entity.id
_entity.type
_entity.pdbx_description
1 polymer ?
#
loop_
_entity_poly.entity_id
_entity_poly.type
_entity_poly.pdbx_seq_one_letter_code
_entity_poly.pdbx_strand_id
1 'polypeptide(L)'
;MARSLIRVELELDRIVVHDEGDGWGDAEPYLWTVFFKVDGETVSVTDALSLSGAPTVVTTPGSHGNLGTSDADEGDTIVIPSVIGEWSTILKPIPTPDSLSALVEDVGGVVGVVAILMEEDNVSDDGAEAGHRALNEAVRNALQQIVDTRSFSNQDVSDAEIEAFTDEIKTKIKDAIVDNQNFLENFWSWLNPDDTIGTKVWVFKHDDLDPGTVINFSQRWRNEGDWEIFGHISSTVLCPADAVANFFASLQETAVRQEAIQSVAKIDSQTILVKILPEDCHTPQFDLQALRRFRDTEYRKRPELAKWFALAERHTARFIYLLATDQSVRKSAHALLTWLPHMTQALDQLLSEEHLVHAERILQAFYRQKSRRARIDASRALAVLPLLKGKSVKEAMSILAQIQPARHPSVSGTTAVRLCPPPKNGKPVSVKVMTNEENEEQDQARLALIE
;
A
#
# COMPACT_ATOMS: atom_id res chain seq x y z
N MET A 1 -10.25 -25.99 38.71
CA MET A 1 -10.32 -27.33 38.03
C MET A 1 -9.48 -27.22 36.78
N ALA A 2 -8.77 -28.28 36.37
CA ALA A 2 -8.00 -28.23 35.13
C ALA A 2 -8.93 -27.92 33.95
N ARG A 3 -8.55 -26.96 33.12
CA ARG A 3 -9.32 -26.57 31.93
C ARG A 3 -9.32 -27.69 30.89
N SER A 4 -10.37 -27.73 30.08
CA SER A 4 -10.51 -28.76 29.07
C SER A 4 -9.57 -28.54 27.88
N LEU A 5 -9.32 -29.58 27.10
CA LEU A 5 -8.82 -29.39 25.74
C LEU A 5 -10.00 -29.03 24.84
N ILE A 6 -9.87 -27.99 24.04
CA ILE A 6 -10.98 -27.50 23.20
C ILE A 6 -10.55 -27.53 21.74
N ARG A 7 -11.35 -28.17 20.89
CA ARG A 7 -11.27 -27.96 19.43
C ARG A 7 -12.00 -26.67 19.12
N VAL A 8 -11.35 -25.81 18.35
CA VAL A 8 -11.85 -24.50 17.93
C VAL A 8 -11.93 -24.46 16.42
N GLU A 9 -13.05 -23.97 15.90
CA GLU A 9 -13.25 -23.64 14.49
C GLU A 9 -13.59 -22.14 14.41
N LEU A 10 -12.73 -21.34 13.77
CA LEU A 10 -12.91 -19.91 13.58
C LEU A 10 -13.15 -19.66 12.09
N GLU A 11 -14.28 -19.04 11.78
CA GLU A 11 -14.71 -18.77 10.40
C GLU A 11 -15.08 -17.29 10.24
N LEU A 12 -14.60 -16.68 9.16
CA LEU A 12 -15.13 -15.45 8.60
C LEU A 12 -16.04 -15.85 7.44
N ASP A 13 -17.33 -15.57 7.56
CA ASP A 13 -18.35 -16.14 6.67
C ASP A 13 -18.52 -15.32 5.38
N ARG A 14 -18.72 -14.01 5.55
CA ARG A 14 -19.15 -13.11 4.48
C ARG A 14 -18.89 -11.65 4.80
N ILE A 15 -18.87 -10.83 3.76
CA ILE A 15 -18.90 -9.38 3.81
C ILE A 15 -20.22 -8.91 3.18
N VAL A 16 -20.88 -7.96 3.83
CA VAL A 16 -22.04 -7.25 3.27
C VAL A 16 -21.62 -5.85 2.91
N VAL A 17 -21.91 -5.46 1.67
CA VAL A 17 -21.66 -4.13 1.13
C VAL A 17 -22.94 -3.31 1.35
N HIS A 18 -22.93 -2.36 2.28
CA HIS A 18 -24.07 -1.46 2.51
C HIS A 18 -23.96 -0.18 1.67
N ASP A 19 -22.76 0.18 1.26
CA ASP A 19 -22.40 1.28 0.36
C ASP A 19 -20.98 0.98 -0.13
N GLU A 20 -20.75 0.88 -1.43
CA GLU A 20 -19.40 0.61 -1.97
C GLU A 20 -18.46 1.82 -1.79
N GLY A 21 -19.00 3.02 -1.57
CA GLY A 21 -18.21 4.23 -1.32
C GLY A 21 -17.56 4.83 -2.55
N ASP A 22 -17.53 4.11 -3.66
CA ASP A 22 -16.92 4.57 -4.89
C ASP A 22 -17.83 5.49 -5.70
N GLY A 23 -17.22 6.54 -6.24
CA GLY A 23 -17.94 7.49 -7.08
C GLY A 23 -18.16 6.96 -8.49
N TRP A 24 -17.05 6.76 -9.21
CA TRP A 24 -17.01 6.34 -10.61
C TRP A 24 -15.98 5.21 -10.74
N GLY A 25 -16.42 3.96 -10.70
CA GLY A 25 -15.57 2.76 -10.72
C GLY A 25 -16.37 1.54 -10.23
N ASP A 26 -15.73 0.37 -10.28
CA ASP A 26 -16.22 -0.88 -9.69
C ASP A 26 -15.41 -1.08 -8.41
N ALA A 27 -16.02 -1.53 -7.30
CA ALA A 27 -15.28 -1.84 -6.08
C ALA A 27 -14.67 -3.25 -6.17
N GLU A 28 -13.37 -3.34 -5.99
CA GLU A 28 -12.49 -4.51 -6.08
C GLU A 28 -11.94 -4.88 -4.68
N PRO A 29 -12.77 -5.32 -3.72
CA PRO A 29 -12.31 -5.57 -2.37
C PRO A 29 -11.45 -6.83 -2.27
N TYR A 30 -10.48 -6.79 -1.35
CA TYR A 30 -9.69 -7.96 -0.96
C TYR A 30 -9.41 -7.98 0.55
N LEU A 31 -9.12 -9.16 1.10
CA LEU A 31 -9.07 -9.39 2.54
C LEU A 31 -7.75 -10.02 2.98
N TRP A 32 -7.03 -9.39 3.89
CA TRP A 32 -5.90 -10.01 4.59
C TRP A 32 -6.33 -10.59 5.92
N THR A 33 -5.93 -11.82 6.19
CA THR A 33 -6.21 -12.49 7.47
C THR A 33 -4.96 -13.13 8.06
N VAL A 34 -4.81 -12.97 9.38
CA VAL A 34 -3.77 -13.64 10.16
C VAL A 34 -4.41 -14.26 11.39
N PHE A 35 -4.46 -15.58 11.40
CA PHE A 35 -4.96 -16.32 12.54
C PHE A 35 -3.84 -16.58 13.55
N PHE A 36 -4.18 -16.63 14.84
CA PHE A 36 -3.19 -16.87 15.87
C PHE A 36 -3.76 -17.57 17.10
N LYS A 37 -2.88 -18.24 17.84
CA LYS A 37 -3.17 -18.69 19.21
C LYS A 37 -1.95 -18.55 20.11
N VAL A 38 -2.22 -18.38 21.41
CA VAL A 38 -1.25 -18.45 22.49
C VAL A 38 -1.78 -19.45 23.50
N ASP A 39 -1.18 -20.63 23.54
CA ASP A 39 -1.75 -21.77 24.27
C ASP A 39 -0.65 -22.71 24.80
N GLY A 40 -1.06 -23.72 25.58
CA GLY A 40 -0.16 -24.67 26.22
C GLY A 40 0.61 -25.60 25.30
N GLU A 41 0.42 -25.51 23.98
CA GLU A 41 1.22 -26.26 23.01
C GLU A 41 2.64 -25.69 22.90
N THR A 42 2.76 -24.37 22.93
CA THR A 42 4.03 -23.67 22.68
C THR A 42 4.38 -22.66 23.77
N VAL A 43 3.49 -22.40 24.74
CA VAL A 43 3.67 -21.45 25.84
C VAL A 43 3.47 -22.14 27.18
N SER A 44 4.25 -21.73 28.19
CA SER A 44 4.16 -22.21 29.57
C SER A 44 4.37 -21.08 30.56
N VAL A 45 3.87 -21.24 31.77
CA VAL A 45 4.21 -20.36 32.90
C VAL A 45 5.58 -20.74 33.45
N THR A 46 6.39 -19.74 33.78
CA THR A 46 7.69 -19.94 34.44
C THR A 46 7.55 -19.89 35.97
N ASP A 47 8.58 -20.33 36.70
CA ASP A 47 8.65 -20.15 38.16
C ASP A 47 8.57 -18.68 38.61
N ALA A 48 8.87 -17.74 37.70
CA ALA A 48 8.77 -16.31 37.93
C ALA A 48 7.35 -15.74 37.71
N LEU A 49 6.34 -16.61 37.49
CA LEU A 49 4.96 -16.22 37.20
C LEU A 49 4.84 -15.33 35.94
N SER A 50 5.73 -15.55 34.96
CA SER A 50 5.67 -14.96 33.63
C SER A 50 5.36 -16.03 32.59
N LEU A 51 4.92 -15.62 31.39
CA LEU A 51 4.87 -16.54 30.26
C LEU A 51 6.26 -16.72 29.63
N SER A 52 6.44 -17.85 28.96
CA SER A 52 7.61 -18.17 28.14
C SER A 52 7.20 -19.13 27.03
N GLY A 53 7.78 -18.95 25.84
CA GLY A 53 7.45 -19.72 24.65
C GLY A 53 7.23 -18.83 23.44
N ALA A 54 6.56 -19.37 22.42
CA ALA A 54 6.25 -18.63 21.20
C ALA A 54 4.77 -18.76 20.84
N PRO A 55 4.12 -17.69 20.32
CA PRO A 55 2.77 -17.78 19.80
C PRO A 55 2.75 -18.63 18.52
N THR A 56 1.60 -19.24 18.22
CA THR A 56 1.35 -19.84 16.91
C THR A 56 0.67 -18.81 16.01
N VAL A 57 1.21 -18.59 14.81
CA VAL A 57 0.67 -17.68 13.79
C VAL A 57 0.46 -18.45 12.50
N VAL A 58 -0.75 -18.36 11.93
CA VAL A 58 -1.13 -18.97 10.66
C VAL A 58 -1.48 -17.86 9.68
N THR A 59 -0.72 -17.82 8.59
CA THR A 59 -0.84 -16.82 7.53
C THR A 59 -1.62 -17.39 6.36
N THR A 60 -2.40 -16.55 5.66
CA THR A 60 -3.16 -16.95 4.47
C THR A 60 -2.53 -16.38 3.20
N PRO A 61 -3.09 -16.62 2.01
CA PRO A 61 -2.78 -15.78 0.84
C PRO A 61 -3.27 -14.34 1.04
N GLY A 62 -2.57 -13.36 0.45
CA GLY A 62 -2.90 -11.93 0.57
C GLY A 62 -2.79 -11.14 -0.72
N SER A 63 -2.96 -11.80 -1.86
CA SER A 63 -2.98 -11.13 -3.17
C SER A 63 -4.35 -10.49 -3.40
N HIS A 64 -4.39 -9.55 -4.34
CA HIS A 64 -5.62 -9.03 -4.93
C HIS A 64 -6.52 -10.14 -5.48
N GLY A 65 -7.82 -9.84 -5.59
CA GLY A 65 -8.84 -10.78 -6.06
C GLY A 65 -9.09 -12.01 -5.17
N ASN A 66 -8.57 -12.05 -3.94
CA ASN A 66 -8.70 -13.22 -3.07
C ASN A 66 -10.12 -13.45 -2.50
N LEU A 67 -11.03 -12.50 -2.70
CA LEU A 67 -12.46 -12.65 -2.43
C LEU A 67 -13.25 -13.22 -3.62
N GLY A 68 -12.61 -13.38 -4.79
CA GLY A 68 -13.24 -13.95 -5.98
C GLY A 68 -14.28 -13.05 -6.66
N THR A 69 -14.30 -11.77 -6.30
CA THR A 69 -15.04 -10.71 -7.00
C THR A 69 -14.10 -9.55 -7.32
N SER A 70 -14.43 -8.79 -8.36
CA SER A 70 -13.75 -7.55 -8.78
C SER A 70 -14.79 -6.46 -9.13
N ASP A 71 -16.00 -6.61 -8.62
CA ASP A 71 -17.13 -5.73 -8.89
C ASP A 71 -18.14 -5.97 -7.76
N ALA A 72 -18.03 -5.17 -6.70
CA ALA A 72 -18.86 -5.28 -5.50
C ALA A 72 -19.83 -4.10 -5.45
N ASP A 73 -21.12 -4.37 -5.63
CA ASP A 73 -22.17 -3.35 -5.65
C ASP A 73 -22.82 -3.13 -4.26
N GLU A 74 -23.43 -1.96 -4.05
CA GLU A 74 -24.34 -1.74 -2.92
C GLU A 74 -25.41 -2.84 -2.81
N GLY A 75 -25.43 -3.51 -1.65
CA GLY A 75 -26.35 -4.61 -1.33
C GLY A 75 -25.78 -6.00 -1.56
N ASP A 76 -24.57 -6.11 -2.12
CA ASP A 76 -23.93 -7.39 -2.34
C ASP A 76 -23.53 -8.10 -1.06
N THR A 77 -23.44 -9.42 -1.19
CA THR A 77 -22.92 -10.31 -0.15
C THR A 77 -21.78 -11.13 -0.75
N ILE A 78 -20.57 -10.83 -0.32
CA ILE A 78 -19.35 -11.50 -0.77
C ILE A 78 -19.07 -12.64 0.20
N VAL A 79 -19.02 -13.88 -0.29
CA VAL A 79 -18.65 -15.05 0.51
C VAL A 79 -17.13 -15.06 0.67
N ILE A 80 -16.64 -15.21 1.90
CA ILE A 80 -15.20 -15.27 2.15
C ILE A 80 -14.72 -16.70 1.87
N PRO A 81 -13.73 -16.90 0.97
CA PRO A 81 -13.21 -18.23 0.69
C PRO A 81 -12.52 -18.86 1.90
N SER A 82 -12.72 -20.16 2.10
CA SER A 82 -12.16 -20.90 3.24
C SER A 82 -10.64 -20.80 3.40
N VAL A 83 -9.91 -20.65 2.28
CA VAL A 83 -8.44 -20.50 2.28
C VAL A 83 -7.97 -19.22 2.99
N ILE A 84 -8.81 -18.19 3.08
CA ILE A 84 -8.53 -16.95 3.84
C ILE A 84 -9.48 -16.75 5.03
N GLY A 85 -10.62 -17.45 5.07
CA GLY A 85 -11.68 -17.26 6.08
C GLY A 85 -11.70 -18.28 7.21
N GLU A 86 -11.10 -19.46 7.06
CA GLU A 86 -11.31 -20.57 8.00
C GLU A 86 -10.02 -21.07 8.67
N TRP A 87 -10.08 -21.29 9.98
CA TRP A 87 -9.03 -21.97 10.73
C TRP A 87 -9.58 -22.88 11.83
N SER A 88 -9.18 -24.15 11.79
CA SER A 88 -9.46 -25.15 12.84
C SER A 88 -8.18 -25.49 13.60
N THR A 89 -8.27 -25.52 14.93
CA THR A 89 -7.14 -25.79 15.82
C THR A 89 -7.58 -26.42 17.14
N ILE A 90 -6.61 -26.80 17.97
CA ILE A 90 -6.84 -27.20 19.37
C ILE A 90 -6.27 -26.10 20.26
N LEU A 91 -7.07 -25.64 21.22
CA LEU A 91 -6.68 -24.70 22.26
C LEU A 91 -6.35 -25.47 23.54
N LYS A 92 -5.08 -25.47 23.93
CA LYS A 92 -4.59 -26.15 25.14
C LYS A 92 -4.46 -25.17 26.31
N PRO A 93 -4.86 -25.53 27.55
CA PRO A 93 -4.52 -24.72 28.72
C PRO A 93 -3.00 -24.57 28.84
N ILE A 94 -2.53 -23.38 29.18
CA ILE A 94 -1.12 -23.07 29.40
C ILE A 94 -0.70 -23.68 30.75
N PRO A 95 0.27 -24.61 30.76
CA PRO A 95 0.64 -25.33 31.99
C PRO A 95 1.41 -24.43 32.96
N THR A 96 1.18 -24.66 34.25
CA THR A 96 2.01 -24.16 35.35
C THR A 96 3.08 -25.17 35.74
N PRO A 97 4.27 -24.72 36.17
CA PRO A 97 5.32 -25.63 36.60
C PRO A 97 4.92 -26.37 37.88
N ASP A 98 5.45 -27.58 38.09
CA ASP A 98 5.09 -28.45 39.22
C ASP A 98 5.29 -27.75 40.58
N SER A 99 6.32 -26.91 40.67
CA SER A 99 6.64 -26.04 41.81
C SER A 99 5.49 -25.11 42.24
N LEU A 100 4.62 -24.73 41.30
CA LEU A 100 3.51 -23.79 41.47
C LEU A 100 2.13 -24.44 41.35
N SER A 101 2.05 -25.69 40.90
CA SER A 101 0.80 -26.43 40.64
C SER A 101 -0.15 -26.54 41.86
N ALA A 102 0.39 -26.45 43.08
CA ALA A 102 -0.41 -26.45 44.31
C ALA A 102 -0.98 -25.07 44.69
N LEU A 103 -0.48 -24.00 44.07
CA LEU A 103 -0.81 -22.61 44.38
C LEU A 103 -1.57 -21.92 43.26
N VAL A 104 -1.36 -22.37 42.02
CA VAL A 104 -1.81 -21.71 40.80
C VAL A 104 -2.34 -22.77 39.85
N GLU A 105 -3.58 -22.59 39.38
CA GLU A 105 -4.16 -23.44 38.34
C GLU A 105 -3.50 -23.15 36.97
N ASP A 106 -3.79 -23.97 35.97
CA ASP A 106 -3.43 -23.66 34.59
C ASP A 106 -3.96 -22.28 34.17
N VAL A 107 -3.41 -21.74 33.08
CA VAL A 107 -3.86 -20.47 32.51
C VAL A 107 -4.61 -20.75 31.22
N GLY A 108 -5.74 -20.08 31.00
CA GLY A 108 -6.48 -20.19 29.75
C GLY A 108 -5.65 -19.69 28.56
N GLY A 109 -5.65 -20.45 27.46
CA GLY A 109 -5.10 -19.96 26.19
C GLY A 109 -5.99 -18.88 25.55
N VAL A 110 -5.49 -18.27 24.48
CA VAL A 110 -6.25 -17.36 23.62
C VAL A 110 -6.12 -17.75 22.15
N VAL A 111 -7.16 -17.51 21.38
CA VAL A 111 -7.23 -17.72 19.93
C VAL A 111 -7.86 -16.50 19.28
N GLY A 112 -7.46 -16.16 18.06
CA GLY A 112 -7.99 -14.98 17.40
C GLY A 112 -7.62 -14.87 15.94
N VAL A 113 -8.12 -13.79 15.33
CA VAL A 113 -7.85 -13.42 13.94
C VAL A 113 -7.70 -11.91 13.82
N VAL A 114 -6.69 -11.49 13.05
CA VAL A 114 -6.56 -10.14 12.54
C VAL A 114 -7.14 -10.13 11.13
N ALA A 115 -8.06 -9.22 10.84
CA ALA A 115 -8.60 -9.00 9.50
C ALA A 115 -8.38 -7.55 9.06
N ILE A 116 -7.93 -7.39 7.81
CA ILE A 116 -7.82 -6.10 7.14
C ILE A 116 -8.56 -6.20 5.81
N LEU A 117 -9.68 -5.49 5.71
CA LEU A 117 -10.43 -5.34 4.47
C LEU A 117 -9.93 -4.08 3.76
N MET A 118 -9.64 -4.22 2.47
CA MET A 118 -9.06 -3.17 1.64
C MET A 118 -9.72 -3.12 0.28
N GLU A 119 -9.68 -1.95 -0.31
CA GLU A 119 -10.09 -1.67 -1.68
C GLU A 119 -8.87 -1.72 -2.59
N GLU A 120 -8.95 -2.42 -3.71
CA GLU A 120 -7.86 -2.48 -4.69
C GLU A 120 -7.80 -1.17 -5.49
N ASP A 121 -6.60 -0.60 -5.60
CA ASP A 121 -6.35 0.59 -6.39
C ASP A 121 -5.08 0.43 -7.24
N ASN A 122 -4.07 1.29 -7.05
CA ASN A 122 -2.84 1.27 -7.84
C ASN A 122 -1.68 0.57 -7.15
N VAL A 123 -1.91 -0.11 -6.01
CA VAL A 123 -0.88 -1.00 -5.45
C VAL A 123 -0.78 -2.21 -6.38
N SER A 124 0.44 -2.58 -6.78
CA SER A 124 0.65 -3.82 -7.54
C SER A 124 0.44 -5.06 -6.67
N ASP A 125 0.05 -6.19 -7.27
CA ASP A 125 0.05 -7.52 -6.62
C ASP A 125 1.29 -7.77 -5.74
N ASP A 126 2.50 -7.53 -6.27
CA ASP A 126 3.76 -7.72 -5.54
C ASP A 126 3.87 -6.84 -4.29
N GLY A 127 3.27 -5.64 -4.36
CA GLY A 127 3.22 -4.65 -3.28
C GLY A 127 2.20 -5.03 -2.23
N ALA A 128 1.00 -5.47 -2.63
CA ALA A 128 0.00 -6.04 -1.73
C ALA A 128 0.60 -7.26 -1.00
N GLU A 129 1.22 -8.18 -1.73
CA GLU A 129 1.93 -9.33 -1.15
C GLU A 129 3.08 -8.93 -0.23
N ALA A 130 3.80 -7.85 -0.52
CA ALA A 130 4.83 -7.32 0.38
C ALA A 130 4.24 -6.75 1.67
N GLY A 131 3.16 -5.97 1.57
CA GLY A 131 2.40 -5.49 2.70
C GLY A 131 1.86 -6.63 3.55
N HIS A 132 1.32 -7.67 2.91
CA HIS A 132 0.83 -8.86 3.59
C HIS A 132 1.94 -9.63 4.32
N ARG A 133 3.12 -9.80 3.70
CA ARG A 133 4.29 -10.38 4.39
C ARG A 133 4.72 -9.56 5.61
N ALA A 134 4.66 -8.24 5.52
CA ALA A 134 4.97 -7.36 6.63
C ALA A 134 3.91 -7.43 7.74
N LEU A 135 2.62 -7.53 7.40
CA LEU A 135 1.55 -7.81 8.35
C LEU A 135 1.84 -9.10 9.12
N ASN A 136 2.11 -10.19 8.41
CA ASN A 136 2.38 -11.50 9.00
C ASN A 136 3.53 -11.46 10.02
N GLU A 137 4.63 -10.78 9.66
CA GLU A 137 5.79 -10.63 10.53
C GLU A 137 5.52 -9.68 11.70
N ALA A 138 4.78 -8.59 11.47
CA ALA A 138 4.46 -7.62 12.51
C ALA A 138 3.49 -8.20 13.56
N VAL A 139 2.49 -8.99 13.14
CA VAL A 139 1.59 -9.71 14.06
C VAL A 139 2.36 -10.72 14.90
N ARG A 140 3.27 -11.49 14.29
CA ARG A 140 4.13 -12.43 15.02
C ARG A 140 4.96 -11.73 16.10
N ASN A 141 5.57 -10.60 15.75
CA ASN A 141 6.38 -9.82 16.68
C ASN A 141 5.54 -9.18 17.81
N ALA A 142 4.35 -8.65 17.49
CA ALA A 142 3.43 -8.11 18.49
C ALA A 142 2.97 -9.20 19.49
N LEU A 143 2.60 -10.38 18.99
CA LEU A 143 2.22 -11.52 19.83
C LEU A 143 3.39 -12.01 20.68
N GLN A 144 4.61 -12.05 20.15
CA GLN A 144 5.79 -12.40 20.93
C GLN A 144 6.05 -11.39 22.05
N GLN A 145 5.95 -10.09 21.75
CA GLN A 145 6.07 -9.05 22.77
C GLN A 145 5.00 -9.17 23.86
N ILE A 146 3.78 -9.56 23.51
CA ILE A 146 2.74 -9.88 24.48
C ILE A 146 3.21 -11.07 25.34
N VAL A 147 3.59 -12.20 24.75
CA VAL A 147 4.08 -13.36 25.52
C VAL A 147 5.23 -12.99 26.46
N ASP A 148 6.19 -12.19 26.00
CA ASP A 148 7.38 -11.80 26.79
C ASP A 148 7.07 -10.85 27.95
N THR A 149 5.95 -10.11 27.88
CA THR A 149 5.59 -9.07 28.87
C THR A 149 4.46 -9.47 29.80
N ARG A 150 3.73 -10.56 29.51
CA ARG A 150 2.59 -11.00 30.31
C ARG A 150 3.03 -11.84 31.51
N SER A 151 2.34 -11.59 32.62
CA SER A 151 2.57 -12.24 33.91
C SER A 151 1.25 -12.41 34.65
N PHE A 152 1.26 -13.08 35.80
CA PHE A 152 0.04 -13.24 36.60
C PHE A 152 -0.61 -11.94 37.05
N SER A 153 0.13 -10.84 37.14
CA SER A 153 -0.42 -9.52 37.50
C SER A 153 -0.90 -8.71 36.29
N ASN A 154 -0.66 -9.19 35.07
CA ASN A 154 -1.01 -8.52 33.82
C ASN A 154 -1.27 -9.58 32.75
N GLN A 155 -2.40 -10.28 32.85
CA GLN A 155 -2.76 -11.39 31.96
C GLN A 155 -3.49 -10.91 30.70
N ASP A 156 -4.24 -9.81 30.80
CA ASP A 156 -5.06 -9.29 29.72
C ASP A 156 -4.28 -8.32 28.81
N VAL A 157 -4.71 -8.21 27.55
CA VAL A 157 -4.30 -7.14 26.63
C VAL A 157 -5.41 -6.12 26.61
N SER A 158 -5.11 -4.87 26.97
CA SER A 158 -6.09 -3.79 26.92
C SER A 158 -6.36 -3.34 25.48
N ASP A 159 -7.55 -2.77 25.24
CA ASP A 159 -7.90 -2.20 23.92
C ASP A 159 -6.87 -1.16 23.46
N ALA A 160 -6.33 -0.36 24.39
CA ALA A 160 -5.30 0.63 24.08
C ALA A 160 -3.96 -0.01 23.65
N GLU A 161 -3.59 -1.17 24.21
CA GLU A 161 -2.43 -1.92 23.73
C GLU A 161 -2.69 -2.52 22.34
N ILE A 162 -3.90 -3.04 22.10
CA ILE A 162 -4.29 -3.56 20.77
C ILE A 162 -4.24 -2.44 19.73
N GLU A 163 -4.74 -1.25 20.05
CA GLU A 163 -4.68 -0.07 19.18
C GLU A 163 -3.22 0.33 18.88
N ALA A 164 -2.37 0.39 19.91
CA ALA A 164 -0.94 0.70 19.75
C ALA A 164 -0.22 -0.31 18.85
N PHE A 165 -0.46 -1.62 19.03
CA PHE A 165 0.08 -2.66 18.14
C PHE A 165 -0.47 -2.52 16.72
N THR A 166 -1.76 -2.21 16.58
CA THR A 166 -2.39 -2.01 15.27
C THR A 166 -1.75 -0.86 14.51
N ASP A 167 -1.47 0.27 15.17
CA ASP A 167 -0.82 1.43 14.55
C ASP A 167 0.64 1.14 14.16
N GLU A 168 1.38 0.42 14.99
CA GLU A 168 2.74 -0.02 14.65
C GLU A 168 2.74 -0.97 13.44
N ILE A 169 1.82 -1.94 13.42
CA ILE A 169 1.64 -2.88 12.30
C ILE A 169 1.30 -2.12 11.02
N LYS A 170 0.35 -1.17 11.06
CA LYS A 170 0.00 -0.33 9.89
C LYS A 170 1.21 0.42 9.34
N THR A 171 2.06 0.94 10.23
CA THR A 171 3.29 1.62 9.83
C THR A 171 4.25 0.66 9.11
N LYS A 172 4.47 -0.53 9.65
CA LYS A 172 5.35 -1.56 9.03
C LYS A 172 4.83 -2.06 7.69
N ILE A 173 3.51 -2.24 7.55
CA ILE A 173 2.86 -2.60 6.29
C ILE A 173 3.14 -1.52 5.25
N LYS A 174 2.87 -0.26 5.60
CA LYS A 174 3.10 0.88 4.72
C LYS A 174 4.56 0.98 4.28
N ASP A 175 5.50 0.85 5.22
CA ASP A 175 6.93 0.90 4.92
C ASP A 175 7.33 -0.25 3.98
N ALA A 176 6.82 -1.47 4.20
CA ALA A 176 7.12 -2.61 3.36
C ALA A 176 6.54 -2.51 1.94
N ILE A 177 5.33 -1.97 1.78
CA ILE A 177 4.76 -1.67 0.46
C ILE A 177 5.65 -0.68 -0.27
N VAL A 178 6.03 0.41 0.41
CA VAL A 178 6.90 1.47 -0.15
C VAL A 178 8.29 0.94 -0.50
N ASP A 179 8.86 0.07 0.32
CA ASP A 179 10.21 -0.48 0.12
C ASP A 179 10.26 -1.55 -0.98
N ASN A 180 9.15 -2.27 -1.21
CA ASN A 180 9.06 -3.30 -2.25
C ASN A 180 8.71 -2.71 -3.63
N GLN A 181 8.02 -1.57 -3.64
CA GLN A 181 7.68 -0.84 -4.85
C GLN A 181 8.81 0.10 -5.28
N ASN A 182 9.09 0.17 -6.59
CA ASN A 182 10.08 1.14 -7.08
C ASN A 182 9.47 2.55 -7.08
N PHE A 183 10.31 3.60 -7.10
CA PHE A 183 9.89 5.01 -7.05
C PHE A 183 8.74 5.43 -8.00
N LEU A 184 8.60 4.82 -9.19
CA LEU A 184 7.44 5.07 -10.04
C LEU A 184 6.17 4.37 -9.53
N GLU A 185 6.24 3.12 -9.07
CA GLU A 185 5.11 2.46 -8.39
C GLU A 185 4.71 3.24 -7.15
N ASN A 186 5.66 3.71 -6.32
CA ASN A 186 5.38 4.60 -5.17
C ASN A 186 4.78 5.96 -5.55
N PHE A 187 5.01 6.46 -6.78
CA PHE A 187 4.38 7.68 -7.27
C PHE A 187 2.97 7.42 -7.78
N TRP A 188 2.69 6.23 -8.31
CA TRP A 188 1.37 5.81 -8.80
C TRP A 188 0.46 5.29 -7.66
N SER A 189 0.97 4.46 -6.74
CA SER A 189 0.31 4.07 -5.49
C SER A 189 0.17 5.23 -4.50
N TRP A 190 0.81 6.38 -4.73
CA TRP A 190 0.52 7.60 -3.99
C TRP A 190 -0.57 8.47 -4.64
N LEU A 191 -0.85 8.28 -5.94
CA LEU A 191 -1.94 8.97 -6.63
C LEU A 191 -3.30 8.29 -6.39
N ASN A 192 -3.31 6.99 -6.06
CA ASN A 192 -4.40 6.25 -5.40
C ASN A 192 -3.79 5.00 -4.70
N PRO A 193 -3.45 5.06 -3.39
CA PRO A 193 -3.08 3.85 -2.64
C PRO A 193 -4.33 2.99 -2.44
N ASP A 194 -4.16 1.67 -2.35
CA ASP A 194 -5.24 0.80 -1.87
C ASP A 194 -5.72 1.33 -0.52
N ASP A 195 -7.01 1.68 -0.47
CA ASP A 195 -7.56 2.25 0.73
C ASP A 195 -7.97 1.16 1.71
N THR A 196 -7.59 1.36 2.98
CA THR A 196 -8.01 0.47 4.04
C THR A 196 -9.46 0.79 4.42
N ILE A 197 -10.41 -0.02 3.94
CA ILE A 197 -11.80 0.01 4.41
C ILE A 197 -11.83 -0.18 5.93
N GLY A 198 -11.11 -1.19 6.45
CA GLY A 198 -11.13 -1.44 7.89
C GLY A 198 -10.12 -2.44 8.41
N THR A 199 -9.80 -2.32 9.70
CA THR A 199 -9.00 -3.29 10.45
C THR A 199 -9.76 -3.73 11.70
N LYS A 200 -9.70 -5.02 12.02
CA LYS A 200 -10.22 -5.56 13.28
C LYS A 200 -9.40 -6.73 13.77
N VAL A 201 -9.22 -6.80 15.09
CA VAL A 201 -8.70 -7.96 15.79
C VAL A 201 -9.82 -8.53 16.66
N TRP A 202 -10.10 -9.81 16.51
CA TRP A 202 -10.94 -10.56 17.45
C TRP A 202 -10.06 -11.50 18.26
N VAL A 203 -10.30 -11.51 19.57
CA VAL A 203 -9.59 -12.36 20.53
C VAL A 203 -10.64 -13.08 21.37
N PHE A 204 -10.51 -14.40 21.47
CA PHE A 204 -11.39 -15.27 22.23
C PHE A 204 -10.56 -15.99 23.29
N LYS A 205 -11.03 -15.94 24.54
CA LYS A 205 -10.35 -16.59 25.66
C LYS A 205 -10.86 -18.01 25.82
N HIS A 206 -10.00 -18.89 26.30
CA HIS A 206 -10.34 -20.28 26.62
C HIS A 206 -11.60 -20.37 27.48
N ASP A 207 -11.72 -19.50 28.48
CA ASP A 207 -12.82 -19.52 29.45
C ASP A 207 -14.17 -19.08 28.85
N ASP A 208 -14.15 -18.36 27.72
CA ASP A 208 -15.35 -17.99 26.96
C ASP A 208 -15.80 -19.14 26.03
N LEU A 209 -14.89 -20.08 25.73
CA LEU A 209 -15.08 -21.18 24.80
C LEU A 209 -15.34 -22.53 25.51
N ASP A 210 -14.96 -22.71 26.78
CA ASP A 210 -15.29 -23.89 27.60
C ASP A 210 -16.72 -23.71 28.18
N PRO A 211 -17.67 -24.67 28.05
CA PRO A 211 -17.52 -26.08 27.64
C PRO A 211 -17.93 -26.43 26.21
N GLY A 212 -18.03 -25.44 25.34
CA GLY A 212 -18.50 -25.61 23.97
C GLY A 212 -19.57 -24.58 23.67
N THR A 213 -19.21 -23.61 22.86
CA THR A 213 -19.97 -22.40 22.60
C THR A 213 -19.86 -22.06 21.12
N VAL A 214 -20.89 -21.40 20.58
CA VAL A 214 -20.79 -20.69 19.31
C VAL A 214 -20.93 -19.20 19.60
N ILE A 215 -19.93 -18.41 19.23
CA ILE A 215 -19.93 -16.96 19.36
C ILE A 215 -19.96 -16.37 17.96
N ASN A 216 -21.04 -15.69 17.62
CA ASN A 216 -21.13 -14.90 16.39
C ASN A 216 -20.53 -13.51 16.65
N PHE A 217 -19.84 -12.98 15.65
CA PHE A 217 -19.27 -11.64 15.71
C PHE A 217 -19.39 -10.93 14.36
N SER A 218 -19.40 -9.60 14.40
CA SER A 218 -19.31 -8.78 13.20
C SER A 218 -18.49 -7.52 13.46
N GLN A 219 -18.05 -6.89 12.38
CA GLN A 219 -17.49 -5.55 12.42
C GLN A 219 -17.95 -4.77 11.20
N ARG A 220 -18.53 -3.60 11.45
CA ARG A 220 -18.93 -2.64 10.42
C ARG A 220 -17.94 -1.48 10.35
N TRP A 221 -17.54 -1.08 9.15
CA TRP A 221 -16.67 0.06 8.89
C TRP A 221 -17.40 1.02 7.97
N ARG A 222 -17.39 2.32 8.31
CA ARG A 222 -17.94 3.41 7.50
C ARG A 222 -16.81 4.28 6.98
N ASN A 223 -15.96 3.67 6.17
CA ASN A 223 -14.76 4.27 5.62
C ASN A 223 -14.56 3.67 4.23
N GLU A 224 -14.37 4.52 3.22
CA GLU A 224 -14.40 4.12 1.80
C GLU A 224 -15.64 3.26 1.48
N GLY A 225 -16.81 3.80 1.84
CA GLY A 225 -18.08 3.08 1.80
C GLY A 225 -18.58 2.67 3.19
N ASP A 226 -19.47 1.68 3.23
CA ASP A 226 -20.07 1.09 4.41
C ASP A 226 -20.09 -0.44 4.28
N TRP A 227 -19.16 -1.10 4.96
CA TRP A 227 -18.87 -2.52 4.81
C TRP A 227 -19.04 -3.24 6.14
N GLU A 228 -19.59 -4.46 6.14
CA GLU A 228 -19.71 -5.26 7.36
C GLU A 228 -19.27 -6.70 7.15
N ILE A 229 -18.24 -7.12 7.88
CA ILE A 229 -17.80 -8.52 7.91
C ILE A 229 -18.50 -9.28 9.04
N PHE A 230 -18.88 -10.52 8.74
CA PHE A 230 -19.49 -11.45 9.67
C PHE A 230 -18.64 -12.70 9.81
N GLY A 231 -18.59 -13.25 11.02
CA GLY A 231 -17.96 -14.52 11.30
C GLY A 231 -18.49 -15.15 12.57
N HIS A 232 -17.99 -16.34 12.83
CA HIS A 232 -18.30 -17.05 14.06
C HIS A 232 -17.11 -17.90 14.51
N ILE A 233 -17.10 -18.21 15.80
CA ILE A 233 -16.17 -19.16 16.39
C ILE A 233 -16.99 -20.22 17.12
N SER A 234 -16.69 -21.48 16.84
CA SER A 234 -17.28 -22.63 17.52
C SER A 234 -16.23 -23.35 18.34
N SER A 235 -16.66 -23.92 19.46
CA SER A 235 -15.81 -24.75 20.30
C SER A 235 -16.48 -26.05 20.69
N THR A 236 -15.69 -27.12 20.78
CA THR A 236 -16.10 -28.41 21.32
C THR A 236 -15.06 -28.93 22.31
N VAL A 237 -15.50 -29.30 23.51
CA VAL A 237 -14.62 -29.93 24.51
C VAL A 237 -14.23 -31.32 24.02
N LEU A 238 -12.92 -31.54 23.89
CA LEU A 238 -12.36 -32.84 23.59
C LEU A 238 -12.34 -33.66 24.87
N CYS A 239 -13.11 -34.75 24.91
CA CYS A 239 -12.93 -35.75 25.95
C CYS A 239 -11.48 -36.29 25.86
N PRO A 240 -10.79 -36.58 26.98
CA PRO A 240 -9.42 -37.10 26.96
C PRO A 240 -9.24 -38.36 26.09
N ALA A 241 -10.30 -39.16 25.91
CA ALA A 241 -10.32 -40.31 25.02
C ALA A 241 -10.33 -39.92 23.51
N ASP A 242 -10.96 -38.80 23.15
CA ASP A 242 -11.07 -38.30 21.77
C ASP A 242 -9.86 -37.42 21.36
N ALA A 243 -9.20 -36.77 22.34
CA ALA A 243 -8.03 -35.94 22.11
C ALA A 243 -6.84 -36.73 21.52
N VAL A 244 -6.67 -37.99 21.92
CA VAL A 244 -5.63 -38.88 21.37
C VAL A 244 -5.95 -39.25 19.93
N ALA A 245 -7.21 -39.56 19.60
CA ALA A 245 -7.61 -39.92 18.25
C ALA A 245 -7.47 -38.73 17.27
N ASN A 246 -7.83 -37.52 17.70
CA ASN A 246 -7.76 -36.31 16.89
C ASN A 246 -6.34 -35.80 16.65
N PHE A 247 -5.41 -35.99 17.59
CA PHE A 247 -3.99 -35.67 17.40
C PHE A 247 -3.36 -36.48 16.25
N PHE A 248 -3.72 -37.76 16.11
CA PHE A 248 -3.27 -38.59 14.99
C PHE A 248 -3.89 -38.17 13.65
N ALA A 249 -5.15 -37.72 13.66
CA ALA A 249 -5.81 -37.21 12.46
C ALA A 249 -5.21 -35.88 11.97
N SER A 250 -4.91 -34.93 12.88
CA SER A 250 -4.33 -33.62 12.51
C SER A 250 -2.91 -33.73 11.95
N LEU A 251 -2.13 -34.74 12.36
CA LEU A 251 -0.80 -35.04 11.79
C LEU A 251 -0.87 -35.57 10.36
N GLN A 252 -1.97 -36.23 9.98
CA GLN A 252 -2.19 -36.65 8.58
C GLN A 252 -2.64 -35.49 7.71
N GLU A 253 -3.43 -34.56 8.25
CA GLU A 253 -3.99 -33.44 7.49
C GLU A 253 -2.97 -32.33 7.19
N THR A 254 -2.02 -32.08 8.12
CA THR A 254 -0.90 -31.15 7.89
C THR A 254 0.08 -31.66 6.82
N ALA A 255 0.31 -32.97 6.76
CA ALA A 255 1.15 -33.58 5.73
C ALA A 255 0.53 -33.46 4.32
N VAL A 256 -0.79 -33.60 4.21
CA VAL A 256 -1.52 -33.47 2.93
C VAL A 256 -1.60 -31.99 2.47
N ARG A 257 -1.77 -31.04 3.39
CA ARG A 257 -1.79 -29.60 3.04
C ARG A 257 -0.43 -29.09 2.56
N GLN A 258 0.68 -29.60 3.08
CA GLN A 258 2.03 -29.19 2.65
C GLN A 258 2.36 -29.68 1.22
N GLU A 259 1.84 -30.84 0.82
CA GLU A 259 1.93 -31.34 -0.57
C GLU A 259 0.96 -30.61 -1.53
N ALA A 260 -0.22 -30.19 -1.06
CA ALA A 260 -1.16 -29.39 -1.86
C ALA A 260 -0.60 -27.99 -2.18
N ILE A 261 0.03 -27.32 -1.21
CA ILE A 261 0.64 -25.98 -1.41
C ILE A 261 1.82 -26.04 -2.41
N GLN A 262 2.57 -27.15 -2.45
CA GLN A 262 3.65 -27.33 -3.43
C GLN A 262 3.17 -27.71 -4.85
N SER A 263 1.94 -28.22 -4.99
CA SER A 263 1.36 -28.62 -6.28
C SER A 263 0.60 -27.51 -6.99
N VAL A 264 0.17 -26.45 -6.28
CA VAL A 264 -0.44 -25.25 -6.88
C VAL A 264 0.60 -24.32 -7.52
N ALA A 265 1.87 -24.39 -7.12
CA ALA A 265 2.97 -23.60 -7.69
C ALA A 265 3.45 -24.06 -9.10
N LYS A 266 2.73 -24.98 -9.76
CA LYS A 266 3.03 -25.46 -11.11
C LYS A 266 1.75 -25.62 -11.94
N ILE A 267 1.09 -24.51 -12.24
CA ILE A 267 0.13 -24.46 -13.35
C ILE A 267 0.57 -23.33 -14.28
N ASP A 268 1.00 -23.76 -15.46
CA ASP A 268 1.54 -22.99 -16.57
C ASP A 268 0.47 -22.03 -17.12
N SER A 269 0.74 -20.73 -17.07
CA SER A 269 -0.15 -19.62 -17.43
C SER A 269 -0.27 -19.40 -18.95
N GLN A 270 -0.40 -20.48 -19.72
CA GLN A 270 -0.65 -20.40 -21.15
C GLN A 270 -1.58 -21.53 -21.56
N THR A 271 -2.86 -21.21 -21.79
CA THR A 271 -3.70 -21.59 -22.96
C THR A 271 -5.16 -21.21 -22.64
N ILE A 272 -5.91 -20.72 -23.65
CA ILE A 272 -7.39 -20.56 -23.73
C ILE A 272 -7.89 -19.18 -23.24
N LEU A 273 -8.54 -18.27 -24.00
CA LEU A 273 -9.20 -18.31 -25.31
C LEU A 273 -9.30 -16.90 -25.93
N VAL A 274 -9.41 -16.85 -27.26
CA VAL A 274 -9.48 -15.68 -28.14
C VAL A 274 -10.91 -15.49 -28.70
N LYS A 275 -11.28 -14.21 -28.93
CA LYS A 275 -12.40 -13.63 -29.74
C LYS A 275 -13.80 -13.68 -29.07
N ILE A 276 -14.60 -12.59 -29.03
CA ILE A 276 -15.13 -11.75 -30.13
C ILE A 276 -15.57 -10.36 -29.58
N LEU A 277 -15.32 -9.25 -30.30
CA LEU A 277 -16.20 -8.06 -30.58
C LEU A 277 -15.36 -6.83 -31.07
N PRO A 278 -15.97 -5.83 -31.75
CA PRO A 278 -15.42 -5.20 -32.95
C PRO A 278 -14.35 -4.11 -32.73
N GLU A 279 -13.46 -4.02 -33.72
CA GLU A 279 -12.49 -2.96 -33.94
C GLU A 279 -13.20 -1.60 -34.10
N ASP A 280 -12.52 -0.53 -33.68
CA ASP A 280 -12.88 0.89 -33.88
C ASP A 280 -13.61 1.60 -32.73
N CYS A 281 -13.02 1.54 -31.53
CA CYS A 281 -12.88 2.71 -30.66
C CYS A 281 -11.73 2.50 -29.65
N HIS A 282 -10.48 2.74 -30.08
CA HIS A 282 -9.33 2.65 -29.17
C HIS A 282 -9.28 3.84 -28.22
N THR A 283 -9.74 3.65 -27.00
CA THR A 283 -9.18 4.36 -25.84
C THR A 283 -7.73 3.88 -25.67
N PRO A 284 -6.73 4.76 -25.69
CA PRO A 284 -5.33 4.35 -25.59
C PRO A 284 -5.10 3.66 -24.25
N GLN A 285 -4.83 2.35 -24.30
CA GLN A 285 -4.45 1.55 -23.14
C GLN A 285 -3.12 2.09 -22.60
N PHE A 286 -3.10 2.48 -21.33
CA PHE A 286 -1.91 3.03 -20.68
C PHE A 286 -0.88 1.92 -20.49
N ASP A 287 0.14 1.86 -21.36
CA ASP A 287 1.15 0.79 -21.35
C ASP A 287 2.17 0.98 -20.21
N LEU A 288 1.83 0.41 -19.05
CA LEU A 288 2.67 0.41 -17.84
C LEU A 288 4.01 -0.31 -18.02
N GLN A 289 4.06 -1.34 -18.87
CA GLN A 289 5.27 -2.11 -19.11
C GLN A 289 6.32 -1.26 -19.84
N ALA A 290 5.89 -0.39 -20.75
CA ALA A 290 6.74 0.59 -21.42
C ALA A 290 7.40 1.57 -20.43
N LEU A 291 6.62 2.10 -19.49
CA LEU A 291 7.10 3.03 -18.48
C LEU A 291 8.11 2.38 -17.54
N ARG A 292 7.84 1.14 -17.09
CA ARG A 292 8.77 0.33 -16.28
C ARG A 292 10.09 0.09 -17.00
N ARG A 293 10.03 -0.34 -18.27
CA ARG A 293 11.23 -0.56 -19.09
C ARG A 293 12.06 0.72 -19.23
N PHE A 294 11.43 1.86 -19.47
CA PHE A 294 12.11 3.15 -19.56
C PHE A 294 12.76 3.59 -18.24
N ARG A 295 12.08 3.39 -17.11
CA ARG A 295 12.63 3.66 -15.77
C ARG A 295 13.93 2.88 -15.55
N ASP A 296 13.87 1.58 -15.75
CA ASP A 296 14.96 0.69 -15.36
C ASP A 296 16.15 0.76 -16.32
N THR A 297 15.96 1.32 -17.52
CA THR A 297 17.02 1.44 -18.52
C THR A 297 17.48 2.89 -18.72
N GLU A 298 16.61 3.80 -19.13
CA GLU A 298 16.99 5.11 -19.66
C GLU A 298 16.97 6.22 -18.62
N TYR A 299 16.07 6.12 -17.64
CA TYR A 299 16.03 7.03 -16.51
C TYR A 299 17.22 6.83 -15.57
N ARG A 300 17.52 5.58 -15.16
CA ARG A 300 18.64 5.25 -14.25
C ARG A 300 20.01 5.71 -14.78
N LYS A 301 20.19 5.84 -16.10
CA LYS A 301 21.41 6.39 -16.71
C LYS A 301 21.64 7.88 -16.39
N ARG A 302 20.63 8.58 -15.87
CA ARG A 302 20.62 10.05 -15.67
C ARG A 302 20.12 10.40 -14.27
N PRO A 303 20.89 10.10 -13.21
CA PRO A 303 20.46 10.34 -11.82
C PRO A 303 20.12 11.82 -11.55
N GLU A 304 20.67 12.76 -12.33
CA GLU A 304 20.41 14.19 -12.17
C GLU A 304 18.97 14.60 -12.46
N LEU A 305 18.22 13.77 -13.20
CA LEU A 305 16.79 13.98 -13.40
C LEU A 305 16.00 13.89 -12.08
N ALA A 306 16.51 13.18 -11.07
CA ALA A 306 15.85 13.02 -9.77
C ALA A 306 15.50 14.37 -9.12
N LYS A 307 16.28 15.44 -9.38
CA LYS A 307 16.01 16.78 -8.84
C LYS A 307 14.74 17.40 -9.42
N TRP A 308 14.44 17.15 -10.69
CA TRP A 308 13.20 17.60 -11.34
C TRP A 308 12.00 16.77 -10.87
N PHE A 309 12.19 15.47 -10.68
CA PHE A 309 11.16 14.60 -10.11
C PHE A 309 10.81 14.97 -8.68
N ALA A 310 11.80 15.22 -7.82
CA ALA A 310 11.58 15.72 -6.45
C ALA A 310 10.86 17.08 -6.41
N LEU A 311 10.98 17.89 -7.47
CA LEU A 311 10.20 19.12 -7.61
C LEU A 311 8.75 18.82 -7.98
N ALA A 312 8.50 17.88 -8.89
CA ALA A 312 7.15 17.46 -9.27
C ALA A 312 6.41 16.83 -8.08
N GLU A 313 7.05 15.88 -7.40
CA GLU A 313 6.58 15.16 -6.21
C GLU A 313 6.08 16.11 -5.12
N ARG A 314 6.88 17.13 -4.80
CA ARG A 314 6.54 18.16 -3.81
C ARG A 314 5.22 18.89 -4.09
N HIS A 315 4.78 18.95 -5.33
CA HIS A 315 3.60 19.71 -5.76
C HIS A 315 2.40 18.85 -6.14
N THR A 316 2.47 17.53 -6.02
CA THR A 316 1.40 16.64 -6.47
C THR A 316 0.08 16.80 -5.72
N ALA A 317 0.05 16.98 -4.40
CA ALA A 317 -1.22 17.28 -3.70
C ALA A 317 -1.92 18.52 -4.28
N ARG A 318 -1.13 19.50 -4.73
CA ARG A 318 -1.64 20.69 -5.40
C ARG A 318 -1.96 20.46 -6.87
N PHE A 319 -1.30 19.49 -7.52
CA PHE A 319 -1.67 19.01 -8.84
C PHE A 319 -3.07 18.40 -8.82
N ILE A 320 -3.34 17.49 -7.88
CA ILE A 320 -4.64 16.83 -7.70
C ILE A 320 -5.73 17.88 -7.49
N TYR A 321 -5.50 18.85 -6.59
CA TYR A 321 -6.42 19.98 -6.41
C TYR A 321 -6.69 20.73 -7.73
N LEU A 322 -5.67 20.96 -8.56
CA LEU A 322 -5.82 21.60 -9.86
C LEU A 322 -6.59 20.73 -10.87
N LEU A 323 -6.41 19.41 -10.86
CA LEU A 323 -7.18 18.49 -11.72
C LEU A 323 -8.66 18.48 -11.36
N ALA A 324 -8.98 18.52 -10.06
CA ALA A 324 -10.35 18.60 -9.57
C ALA A 324 -11.02 19.94 -9.93
N THR A 325 -10.28 21.04 -9.84
CA THR A 325 -10.85 22.40 -9.92
C THR A 325 -10.70 23.11 -11.26
N ASP A 326 -9.80 22.67 -12.14
CA ASP A 326 -9.52 23.31 -13.43
C ASP A 326 -9.62 22.29 -14.58
N GLN A 327 -10.74 22.36 -15.31
CA GLN A 327 -11.00 21.48 -16.46
C GLN A 327 -9.93 21.60 -17.55
N SER A 328 -9.28 22.77 -17.70
CA SER A 328 -8.23 22.97 -18.70
C SER A 328 -6.94 22.25 -18.31
N VAL A 329 -6.62 22.21 -17.00
CA VAL A 329 -5.49 21.45 -16.46
C VAL A 329 -5.77 19.96 -16.59
N ARG A 330 -6.99 19.51 -16.28
CA ARG A 330 -7.40 18.10 -16.44
C ARG A 330 -7.24 17.61 -17.88
N LYS A 331 -7.73 18.36 -18.86
CA LYS A 331 -7.56 18.05 -20.28
C LYS A 331 -6.07 17.97 -20.67
N SER A 332 -5.25 18.88 -20.15
CA SER A 332 -3.81 18.85 -20.41
C SER A 332 -3.08 17.68 -19.76
N ALA A 333 -3.44 17.32 -18.54
CA ALA A 333 -2.86 16.18 -17.84
C ALA A 333 -3.22 14.88 -18.57
N HIS A 334 -4.49 14.71 -18.94
CA HIS A 334 -4.94 13.57 -19.73
C HIS A 334 -4.16 13.43 -21.04
N ALA A 335 -3.98 14.52 -21.79
CA ALA A 335 -3.20 14.51 -23.03
C ALA A 335 -1.75 14.05 -22.81
N LEU A 336 -1.06 14.62 -21.81
CA LEU A 336 0.31 14.21 -21.48
C LEU A 336 0.42 12.75 -21.02
N LEU A 337 -0.52 12.29 -20.18
CA LEU A 337 -0.55 10.93 -19.70
C LEU A 337 -0.79 9.94 -20.83
N THR A 338 -1.68 10.28 -21.77
CA THR A 338 -1.93 9.48 -22.97
C THR A 338 -0.66 9.32 -23.82
N TRP A 339 0.19 10.34 -23.89
CA TRP A 339 1.42 10.31 -24.68
C TRP A 339 2.60 9.65 -23.99
N LEU A 340 2.59 9.60 -22.67
CA LEU A 340 3.75 9.18 -21.87
C LEU A 340 4.25 7.78 -22.28
N PRO A 341 3.40 6.74 -22.46
CA PRO A 341 3.88 5.43 -22.88
C PRO A 341 4.58 5.47 -24.25
N HIS A 342 4.01 6.19 -25.22
CA HIS A 342 4.64 6.36 -26.54
C HIS A 342 5.99 7.07 -26.46
N MET A 343 6.08 8.14 -25.65
CA MET A 343 7.34 8.87 -25.46
C MET A 343 8.43 7.99 -24.84
N THR A 344 8.06 7.06 -23.96
CA THR A 344 9.02 6.14 -23.34
C THR A 344 9.52 5.04 -24.28
N GLN A 345 8.76 4.72 -25.32
CA GLN A 345 9.14 3.73 -26.34
C GLN A 345 9.92 4.35 -27.50
N ALA A 346 9.68 5.64 -27.80
CA ALA A 346 10.24 6.34 -28.95
C ALA A 346 11.15 7.50 -28.51
N LEU A 347 12.26 7.20 -27.84
CA LEU A 347 13.09 8.25 -27.23
C LEU A 347 13.76 9.20 -28.21
N ASP A 348 14.00 8.74 -29.44
CA ASP A 348 14.55 9.57 -30.50
C ASP A 348 13.46 10.38 -31.25
N GLN A 349 12.18 10.19 -30.91
CA GLN A 349 11.08 10.98 -31.45
C GLN A 349 11.13 12.41 -30.89
N LEU A 350 10.88 13.38 -31.78
CA LEU A 350 10.77 14.79 -31.41
C LEU A 350 9.58 15.02 -30.48
N LEU A 351 9.80 15.82 -29.44
CA LEU A 351 8.73 16.39 -28.64
C LEU A 351 7.87 17.27 -29.54
N SER A 352 6.58 16.93 -29.65
CA SER A 352 5.65 17.77 -30.37
C SER A 352 5.46 19.09 -29.63
N GLU A 353 5.13 20.15 -30.37
CA GLU A 353 4.72 21.42 -29.78
C GLU A 353 3.50 21.25 -28.86
N GLU A 354 2.64 20.29 -29.16
CA GLU A 354 1.47 19.95 -28.36
C GLU A 354 1.88 19.48 -26.96
N HIS A 355 2.87 18.58 -26.85
CA HIS A 355 3.41 18.12 -25.57
C HIS A 355 3.83 19.30 -24.69
N LEU A 356 4.58 20.24 -25.29
CA LEU A 356 5.09 21.41 -24.57
C LEU A 356 3.96 22.38 -24.17
N VAL A 357 2.95 22.55 -25.02
CA VAL A 357 1.77 23.39 -24.71
C VAL A 357 0.98 22.83 -23.53
N HIS A 358 0.80 21.51 -23.46
CA HIS A 358 0.09 20.90 -22.32
C HIS A 358 0.89 20.97 -21.03
N ALA A 359 2.21 20.72 -21.09
CA ALA A 359 3.10 20.89 -19.95
C ALA A 359 3.13 22.35 -19.47
N GLU A 360 3.21 23.30 -20.40
CA GLU A 360 3.16 24.74 -20.09
C GLU A 360 1.85 25.10 -19.41
N ARG A 361 0.70 24.61 -19.89
CA ARG A 361 -0.61 24.92 -19.29
C ARG A 361 -0.70 24.46 -17.83
N ILE A 362 -0.21 23.27 -17.52
CA ILE A 362 -0.17 22.76 -16.13
C ILE A 362 0.73 23.64 -15.27
N LEU A 363 1.95 23.93 -15.74
CA LEU A 363 2.90 24.75 -14.98
C LEU A 363 2.41 26.20 -14.80
N GLN A 364 1.71 26.76 -15.79
CA GLN A 364 1.07 28.07 -15.65
C GLN A 364 -0.05 28.05 -14.60
N ALA A 365 -0.82 26.96 -14.49
CA ALA A 365 -1.82 26.81 -13.45
C ALA A 365 -1.18 26.81 -12.06
N PHE A 366 -0.06 26.09 -11.88
CA PHE A 366 0.76 26.16 -10.66
C PHE A 366 1.31 27.56 -10.39
N TYR A 367 1.74 28.28 -11.43
CA TYR A 367 2.30 29.63 -11.30
C TYR A 367 1.25 30.69 -10.88
N ARG A 368 -0.04 30.43 -11.13
CA ARG A 368 -1.14 31.31 -10.69
C ARG A 368 -1.60 31.04 -9.26
N GLN A 369 -1.11 29.97 -8.63
CA GLN A 369 -1.50 29.59 -7.27
C GLN A 369 -1.02 30.58 -6.20
N LYS A 370 -1.75 30.64 -5.08
CA LYS A 370 -1.39 31.49 -3.93
C LYS A 370 -0.06 31.08 -3.26
N SER A 371 0.32 29.81 -3.34
CA SER A 371 1.56 29.31 -2.71
C SER A 371 2.81 29.93 -3.35
N ARG A 372 3.59 30.64 -2.54
CA ARG A 372 4.89 31.19 -2.95
C ARG A 372 5.83 30.11 -3.48
N ARG A 373 5.87 28.94 -2.82
CA ARG A 373 6.76 27.84 -3.20
C ARG A 373 6.36 27.22 -4.54
N ALA A 374 5.07 26.95 -4.74
CA ALA A 374 4.54 26.43 -6.00
C ALA A 374 4.84 27.37 -7.18
N ARG A 375 4.66 28.67 -6.97
CA ARG A 375 5.00 29.68 -8.00
C ARG A 375 6.48 29.68 -8.36
N ILE A 376 7.36 29.62 -7.36
CA ILE A 376 8.80 29.61 -7.59
C ILE A 376 9.21 28.34 -8.36
N ASP A 377 8.70 27.19 -7.95
CA ASP A 377 9.08 25.91 -8.57
C ASP A 377 8.49 25.78 -9.99
N ALA A 378 7.23 26.17 -10.19
CA ALA A 378 6.63 26.24 -11.53
C ALA A 378 7.34 27.24 -12.46
N SER A 379 7.77 28.37 -11.91
CA SER A 379 8.57 29.37 -12.62
C SER A 379 9.90 28.78 -13.12
N ARG A 380 10.53 27.89 -12.36
CA ARG A 380 11.78 27.22 -12.77
C ARG A 380 11.55 26.24 -13.91
N ALA A 381 10.49 25.44 -13.82
CA ALA A 381 10.13 24.49 -14.87
C ALA A 381 9.72 25.20 -16.17
N LEU A 382 8.92 26.28 -16.07
CA LEU A 382 8.54 27.11 -17.22
C LEU A 382 9.74 27.72 -17.95
N ALA A 383 10.81 28.06 -17.21
CA ALA A 383 12.01 28.65 -17.79
C ALA A 383 12.81 27.65 -18.66
N VAL A 384 12.60 26.34 -18.47
CA VAL A 384 13.31 25.28 -19.19
C VAL A 384 12.53 24.77 -20.40
N LEU A 385 11.19 24.86 -20.41
CA LEU A 385 10.36 24.37 -21.51
C LEU A 385 10.80 24.86 -22.91
N PRO A 386 11.19 26.14 -23.13
CA PRO A 386 11.64 26.60 -24.44
C PRO A 386 12.88 25.86 -24.96
N LEU A 387 13.73 25.34 -24.07
CA LEU A 387 14.93 24.60 -24.44
C LEU A 387 14.62 23.18 -24.96
N LEU A 388 13.42 22.66 -24.65
CA LEU A 388 12.97 21.34 -25.08
C LEU A 388 12.31 21.38 -26.47
N LYS A 389 12.08 22.58 -27.02
CA LYS A 389 11.44 22.78 -28.31
C LYS A 389 12.28 22.17 -29.44
N GLY A 390 11.65 21.31 -30.24
CA GLY A 390 12.31 20.63 -31.36
C GLY A 390 13.38 19.62 -30.93
N LYS A 391 13.38 19.20 -29.67
CA LYS A 391 14.28 18.17 -29.13
C LYS A 391 13.62 16.82 -29.12
N SER A 392 14.40 15.75 -29.29
CA SER A 392 13.90 14.41 -28.99
C SER A 392 13.67 14.22 -27.50
N VAL A 393 12.88 13.21 -27.11
CA VAL A 393 12.68 12.86 -25.69
C VAL A 393 14.02 12.63 -24.98
N LYS A 394 14.94 11.93 -25.66
CA LYS A 394 16.29 11.66 -25.16
C LYS A 394 17.14 12.93 -24.98
N GLU A 395 17.07 13.84 -25.95
CA GLU A 395 17.76 15.14 -25.87
C GLU A 395 17.18 16.01 -24.76
N ALA A 396 15.85 16.05 -24.64
CA ALA A 396 15.14 16.78 -23.59
C ALA A 396 15.52 16.27 -22.20
N MET A 397 15.58 14.95 -22.00
CA MET A 397 16.08 14.35 -20.76
C MET A 397 17.53 14.75 -20.47
N SER A 398 18.38 14.78 -21.50
CA SER A 398 19.79 15.15 -21.34
C SER A 398 19.95 16.62 -20.98
N ILE A 399 19.13 17.50 -21.56
CA ILE A 399 19.06 18.93 -21.21
C ILE A 399 18.58 19.11 -19.77
N LEU A 400 17.51 18.41 -19.37
CA LEU A 400 16.97 18.47 -18.01
C LEU A 400 18.00 17.97 -16.98
N ALA A 401 18.75 16.91 -17.29
CA ALA A 401 19.82 16.41 -16.42
C ALA A 401 20.96 17.43 -16.20
N GLN A 402 21.19 18.33 -17.15
CA GLN A 402 22.23 19.37 -17.07
C GLN A 402 21.79 20.64 -16.32
N ILE A 403 20.49 20.82 -16.12
CA ILE A 403 19.90 22.02 -15.51
C ILE A 403 19.32 21.65 -14.15
N GLN A 404 19.75 22.30 -13.09
CA GLN A 404 19.13 22.12 -11.78
C GLN A 404 17.90 23.03 -11.59
N PRO A 405 16.85 22.58 -10.90
CA PRO A 405 15.70 23.40 -10.53
C PRO A 405 16.02 24.40 -9.39
N ALA A 406 17.02 25.25 -9.62
CA ALA A 406 17.50 26.28 -8.70
C ALA A 406 16.86 27.65 -8.97
N ARG A 407 17.10 28.64 -8.09
CA ARG A 407 16.52 30.00 -8.17
C ARG A 407 16.79 30.70 -9.52
N HIS A 408 17.89 30.35 -10.17
CA HIS A 408 18.21 30.69 -11.56
C HIS A 408 18.73 29.42 -12.22
N PRO A 409 17.90 28.69 -12.98
CA PRO A 409 18.37 27.50 -13.68
C PRO A 409 19.47 27.92 -14.67
N SER A 410 20.64 27.30 -14.53
CA SER A 410 21.80 27.49 -15.42
C SER A 410 22.23 26.13 -15.95
N VAL A 411 22.72 26.10 -17.19
CA VAL A 411 23.30 24.89 -17.78
C VAL A 411 24.65 24.63 -17.09
N SER A 412 24.84 23.42 -16.57
CA SER A 412 26.10 23.02 -15.94
C SER A 412 27.27 23.23 -16.92
N GLY A 413 28.23 24.08 -16.54
CA GLY A 413 29.40 24.40 -17.37
C GLY A 413 29.28 25.67 -18.23
N THR A 414 28.20 26.44 -18.14
CA THR A 414 28.06 27.74 -18.84
C THR A 414 27.69 28.85 -17.87
N THR A 415 28.66 29.67 -17.47
CA THR A 415 28.52 30.71 -16.44
C THR A 415 27.60 31.88 -16.83
N ALA A 416 27.13 31.94 -18.09
CA ALA A 416 26.52 33.16 -18.66
C ALA A 416 25.05 33.05 -19.12
N VAL A 417 24.37 31.91 -19.00
CA VAL A 417 22.96 31.78 -19.46
C VAL A 417 22.01 31.62 -18.27
N ARG A 418 21.34 32.72 -17.89
CA ARG A 418 20.25 32.73 -16.91
C ARG A 418 18.91 32.60 -17.63
N LEU A 419 18.09 31.61 -17.26
CA LEU A 419 16.74 31.45 -17.79
C LEU A 419 15.76 32.31 -16.97
N CYS A 420 15.04 33.22 -17.64
CA CYS A 420 14.02 34.05 -17.02
C CYS A 420 12.62 33.44 -17.20
N PRO A 421 11.79 33.40 -16.15
CA PRO A 421 10.41 32.93 -16.25
C PRO A 421 9.49 33.93 -16.97
N PRO A 422 8.36 33.48 -17.53
CA PRO A 422 7.40 34.36 -18.19
C PRO A 422 6.73 35.34 -17.22
N PRO A 423 6.33 36.54 -17.68
CA PRO A 423 5.61 37.50 -16.85
C PRO A 423 4.20 36.97 -16.51
N LYS A 424 3.68 37.38 -15.34
CA LYS A 424 2.37 36.95 -14.79
C LYS A 424 1.15 37.15 -15.70
N ASN A 425 1.28 37.91 -16.79
CA ASN A 425 0.17 38.33 -17.63
C ASN A 425 0.04 37.54 -18.94
N GLY A 426 0.72 36.38 -19.08
CA GLY A 426 0.50 35.47 -20.20
C GLY A 426 0.99 35.96 -21.57
N LYS A 427 1.96 36.88 -21.61
CA LYS A 427 2.62 37.28 -22.87
C LYS A 427 3.69 36.24 -23.27
N PRO A 428 3.87 35.98 -24.58
CA PRO A 428 4.84 35.00 -25.07
C PRO A 428 6.29 35.35 -24.70
N VAL A 429 7.11 34.31 -24.55
CA VAL A 429 8.50 34.34 -24.08
C VAL A 429 9.42 35.08 -25.08
N SER A 430 10.20 36.06 -24.59
CA SER A 430 11.42 36.52 -25.25
C SER A 430 12.62 35.97 -24.49
N VAL A 431 13.43 35.12 -25.12
CA VAL A 431 14.70 34.66 -24.55
C VAL A 431 15.69 35.84 -24.61
N LYS A 432 15.94 36.52 -23.49
CA LYS A 432 17.00 37.53 -23.41
C LYS A 432 18.28 36.85 -22.90
N VAL A 433 19.24 36.63 -23.78
CA VAL A 433 20.61 36.27 -23.42
C VAL A 433 21.27 37.55 -22.92
N MET A 434 21.46 37.69 -21.61
CA MET A 434 22.17 38.86 -21.06
C MET A 434 23.68 38.60 -21.10
N THR A 435 24.42 39.50 -21.75
CA THR A 435 25.88 39.47 -21.78
C THR A 435 26.46 39.90 -20.42
N ASN A 436 27.73 39.56 -20.16
CA ASN A 436 28.37 39.86 -18.87
C ASN A 436 28.34 41.35 -18.49
N GLU A 437 28.36 42.26 -19.47
CA GLU A 437 28.30 43.71 -19.27
C GLU A 437 26.96 44.17 -18.65
N GLU A 438 25.82 43.58 -19.03
CA GLU A 438 24.50 43.98 -18.49
C GLU A 438 24.31 43.55 -17.02
N ASN A 439 25.02 42.50 -16.56
CA ASN A 439 24.95 42.05 -15.17
C ASN A 439 25.79 42.94 -14.24
N GLU A 440 26.95 43.42 -14.70
CA GLU A 440 27.78 44.34 -13.92
C GLU A 440 27.09 45.70 -13.74
N GLU A 441 26.38 46.18 -14.75
CA GLU A 441 25.62 47.44 -14.69
C GLU A 441 24.43 47.36 -13.71
N GLN A 442 23.75 46.22 -13.62
CA GLN A 442 22.68 45.99 -12.63
C GLN A 442 23.19 45.85 -11.19
N ASP A 443 24.35 45.24 -10.99
CA ASP A 443 24.93 45.11 -9.66
C ASP A 443 25.53 46.44 -9.18
N GLN A 444 26.09 47.27 -10.07
CA GLN A 444 26.49 48.66 -9.75
C GLN A 444 25.28 49.55 -9.44
N ALA A 445 24.19 49.43 -10.20
CA ALA A 445 22.95 50.18 -9.93
C ALA A 445 22.32 49.79 -8.58
N ARG A 446 22.52 48.55 -8.10
CA ARG A 446 22.08 48.11 -6.78
C ARG A 446 22.95 48.61 -5.63
N LEU A 447 24.26 48.74 -5.86
CA LEU A 447 25.19 49.30 -4.87
C LEU A 447 24.98 50.80 -4.68
N ALA A 448 24.67 51.54 -5.76
CA ALA A 448 24.36 52.97 -5.70
C ALA A 448 23.01 53.32 -5.01
N LEU A 449 22.22 52.31 -4.63
CA LEU A 449 20.94 52.46 -3.91
C LEU A 449 21.08 52.16 -2.41
N ILE A 450 22.29 51.79 -1.96
CA ILE A 450 22.62 51.47 -0.57
C ILE A 450 23.57 52.53 0.05
N GLU A 451 24.11 53.44 -0.76
CA GLU A 451 24.69 54.72 -0.33
C GLU A 451 23.66 55.84 -0.46
#